data_AF-A0A662H0B2-F1
#
_entry.id   AF-A0A662H0B2-F1
#
_cell.length_a   1.000
_cell.length_b   1.000
_cell.length_c   1.000
_cell.angle_alpha   90.00
_cell.angle_beta   90.00
_cell.angle_gamma   90.00
#
_symmetry.space_group_name_H-M   'P 1'
#
loop_
_entity.id
_entity.type
_entity.pdbx_description
1 polymer ?
#
loop_
_entity_poly.entity_id
_entity_poly.type
_entity_poly.pdbx_seq_one_letter_code
_entity_poly.pdbx_strand_id
1 'polypeptide(L)' 'MWVPRWAGRVYSKLYVEFGPNLFKLSETVEVLKISENQAKVAFSLLHKRGFLTVFERKGDLGLQANIT' A
#
# COMPACT_ATOMS: atom_id res chain seq x y z
N MET A 1 7.49 -15.46 14.09
CA MET A 1 6.72 -16.07 12.97
C MET A 1 7.22 -15.46 11.66
N TRP A 2 7.86 -16.24 10.80
CA TRP A 2 8.49 -15.76 9.56
C TRP A 2 7.46 -15.23 8.56
N VAL A 3 7.85 -14.22 7.78
CA VAL A 3 7.07 -13.74 6.64
C VAL A 3 6.99 -14.86 5.60
N PRO A 4 5.80 -15.21 5.09
CA PRO A 4 5.68 -16.17 4.00
C PRO A 4 6.57 -15.76 2.82
N ARG A 5 7.29 -16.72 2.22
CA ARG A 5 8.26 -16.45 1.14
C ARG A 5 7.66 -15.66 -0.02
N TRP A 6 6.38 -15.86 -0.32
CA TRP A 6 5.68 -15.11 -1.37
C TRP A 6 5.50 -13.62 -1.00
N ALA A 7 5.21 -13.30 0.27
CA ALA A 7 5.05 -11.93 0.73
C ALA A 7 6.37 -11.18 0.79
N GLY A 8 7.46 -11.88 1.13
CA GLY A 8 8.81 -11.31 1.01
C GLY A 8 9.15 -10.92 -0.43
N ARG A 9 8.81 -11.77 -1.41
CA ARG A 9 8.98 -11.45 -2.84
C ARG A 9 8.15 -10.24 -3.27
N VAL A 10 6.90 -10.14 -2.79
CA VAL A 10 6.06 -8.97 -3.04
C VAL A 10 6.71 -7.71 -2.48
N TYR A 11 7.12 -7.72 -1.22
CA TYR A 11 7.79 -6.57 -0.59
C TYR A 11 9.06 -6.16 -1.34
N SER A 12 9.95 -7.11 -1.66
CA SER A 12 11.18 -6.80 -2.38
C SER A 12 10.91 -6.17 -3.74
N LYS A 13 9.91 -6.65 -4.49
CA LYS A 13 9.57 -6.08 -5.80
C LYS A 13 8.98 -4.68 -5.68
N LEU A 14 8.12 -4.45 -4.68
CA LEU A 14 7.58 -3.11 -4.41
C LEU A 14 8.68 -2.14 -3.97
N TYR A 15 9.63 -2.59 -3.15
CA TYR A 15 10.74 -1.75 -2.71
C TYR A 15 11.71 -1.40 -3.85
N VAL A 16 11.97 -2.33 -4.77
CA VAL A 16 12.78 -2.04 -5.97
C VAL A 16 12.10 -1.02 -6.87
N GLU A 17 10.78 -1.13 -7.04
CA GLU A 17 10.03 -0.27 -7.96
C GLU A 17 9.75 1.13 -7.38
N PHE A 18 9.27 1.19 -6.15
CA PHE A 18 8.79 2.42 -5.52
C PHE A 18 9.75 2.98 -4.47
N GLY A 19 10.66 2.16 -3.94
CA GLY A 19 11.55 2.54 -2.85
C GLY A 19 10.75 3.03 -1.63
N PRO A 20 11.13 4.19 -1.03
CA PRO A 20 10.40 4.80 0.08
C PRO A 20 9.22 5.70 -0.37
N ASN A 21 8.92 5.78 -1.67
CA ASN A 21 7.89 6.69 -2.17
C ASN A 21 6.48 6.15 -1.95
N LEU A 22 5.49 7.06 -1.92
CA LEU A 22 4.09 6.70 -1.83
C LEU A 22 3.61 6.11 -3.16
N PHE A 23 2.87 5.00 -3.10
CA PHE A 23 2.25 4.38 -4.25
C PHE A 23 0.81 3.94 -3.95
N LYS A 24 0.04 3.74 -5.00
CA LYS A 24 -1.36 3.31 -4.95
C LYS A 24 -1.48 1.81 -5.15
N LEU A 25 -2.61 1.27 -4.70
CA LEU A 25 -2.96 -0.14 -4.93
C LEU A 25 -3.02 -0.50 -6.42
N SER A 26 -3.46 0.43 -7.28
CA SER A 26 -3.51 0.23 -8.74
C SER A 26 -2.12 0.01 -9.34
N GLU A 27 -1.13 0.81 -8.93
CA GLU A 27 0.25 0.71 -9.42
C GLU A 27 0.88 -0.63 -8.98
N THR A 28 0.53 -1.11 -7.78
CA THR A 28 0.96 -2.42 -7.30
C THR A 28 0.43 -3.57 -8.14
N VAL A 29 -0.84 -3.51 -8.55
CA VAL A 29 -1.45 -4.51 -9.43
C VAL A 29 -0.71 -4.58 -10.77
N GLU A 30 -0.33 -3.43 -11.32
CA GLU A 30 0.41 -3.35 -12.57
C GLU A 30 1.84 -3.89 -12.48
N VAL A 31 2.54 -3.64 -11.37
CA VAL A 31 3.94 -4.05 -11.15
C VAL A 31 4.05 -5.54 -10.81
N LEU A 32 3.13 -6.04 -9.98
CA LEU A 32 3.14 -7.42 -9.54
C LEU A 32 2.41 -8.36 -10.51
N LYS A 33 1.60 -7.82 -11.44
CA LYS A 33 0.76 -8.58 -12.38
C LYS A 33 -0.15 -9.59 -11.64
N ILE A 34 -0.72 -9.17 -10.52
CA ILE A 34 -1.62 -9.96 -9.67
C ILE A 34 -3.00 -9.33 -9.62
N SER A 35 -4.01 -10.05 -9.13
CA SER A 35 -5.33 -9.45 -8.93
C SER A 35 -5.34 -8.45 -7.77
N GLU A 36 -6.26 -7.50 -7.80
CA GLU A 36 -6.44 -6.51 -6.73
C GLU A 36 -6.69 -7.19 -5.37
N ASN A 37 -7.45 -8.30 -5.35
CA ASN A 37 -7.68 -9.08 -4.12
C ASN A 37 -6.38 -9.67 -3.57
N GLN A 38 -5.51 -10.21 -4.42
CA GLN A 38 -4.20 -10.71 -3.99
C GLN A 38 -3.31 -9.57 -3.47
N ALA A 39 -3.34 -8.41 -4.11
CA ALA A 39 -2.62 -7.22 -3.65
C ALA A 39 -3.13 -6.76 -2.27
N LYS A 40 -4.44 -6.73 -2.03
CA LYS A 40 -5.05 -6.40 -0.73
C LYS A 40 -4.59 -7.36 0.36
N VAL A 41 -4.60 -8.67 0.10
CA VAL A 41 -4.11 -9.68 1.06
C VAL A 41 -2.63 -9.46 1.38
N ALA A 42 -1.79 -9.19 0.37
CA ALA A 42 -0.39 -8.89 0.57
C ALA A 42 -0.20 -7.63 1.44
N PHE A 43 -0.95 -6.56 1.17
CA PHE A 43 -0.89 -5.32 1.94
C PHE A 43 -1.33 -5.53 3.38
N SER A 44 -2.46 -6.19 3.64
CA SER A 44 -2.89 -6.47 5.01
C SER A 44 -1.84 -7.25 5.79
N LEU A 45 -1.19 -8.23 5.14
CA LEU A 45 -0.15 -9.05 5.74
C LEU A 45 1.12 -8.27 6.07
N LEU A 46 1.56 -7.42 5.13
CA LEU A 46 2.77 -6.59 5.26
C LEU A 46 2.56 -5.42 6.22
N HIS A 47 1.39 -4.77 6.17
CA HIS A 47 0.99 -3.69 7.06
C HIS A 47 0.91 -4.16 8.51
N LYS A 48 0.26 -5.30 8.78
CA LYS A 48 0.20 -5.90 10.13
C LYS A 48 1.59 -6.18 10.72
N ARG A 49 2.60 -6.34 9.86
CA ARG A 49 3.99 -6.61 10.26
C ARG A 49 4.90 -5.37 10.23
N GLY A 50 4.38 -4.20 9.85
CA GLY A 50 5.16 -2.95 9.80
C GLY A 50 6.07 -2.80 8.57
N PHE A 51 5.95 -3.65 7.56
CA PHE A 51 6.74 -3.51 6.31
C PHE A 51 6.16 -2.49 5.34
N LEU A 52 4.87 -2.19 5.46
CA LEU A 52 4.18 -1.15 4.71
C LEU A 52 3.44 -0.25 5.70
N THR A 53 3.41 1.04 5.41
CA THR A 53 2.57 2.02 6.10
C THR A 53 1.48 2.46 5.15
N VAL A 54 0.22 2.31 5.56
CA VAL A 54 -0.93 2.72 4.74
C VAL A 54 -1.29 4.15 5.12
N PHE A 55 -1.43 5.00 4.11
CA PHE A 55 -1.88 6.38 4.28
C PHE A 55 -3.31 6.48 3.80
N GLU A 56 -4.17 7.06 4.65
CA GLU A 56 -5.50 7.46 4.22
C GLU A 56 -5.41 8.83 3.54
N ARG A 57 -5.97 8.92 2.34
CA ARG A 57 -6.14 10.22 1.71
C ARG A 57 -7.23 10.96 2.46
N LYS A 58 -6.84 11.98 3.24
CA LYS A 58 -7.79 12.93 3.81
C LYS A 58 -8.36 13.75 2.65
N GLY A 59 -9.49 13.31 2.11
CA GLY A 59 -10.31 14.12 1.21
C GLY A 59 -10.85 15.30 2.01
N ASP A 60 -10.60 16.51 1.51
CA ASP A 60 -11.25 17.77 1.83
C ASP A 60 -11.99 17.80 3.18
N LEU A 61 -11.27 18.23 4.23
CA LEU A 61 -11.96 18.94 5.31
C LEU A 61 -12.74 20.04 4.63
N GLY A 62 -14.06 19.88 4.60
CA GLY A 62 -14.97 20.85 4.04
C GLY A 62 -14.49 22.24 4.42
N LEU A 63 -14.32 23.08 3.40
CA LEU A 63 -14.45 24.51 3.50
C LEU A 63 -15.81 24.80 4.17
N GLN A 64 -15.89 24.61 5.49
CA GLN A 64 -16.68 25.49 6.34
C GLN A 64 -15.88 26.78 6.45
N ALA A 65 -15.80 27.48 5.31
CA ALA A 65 -15.78 28.92 5.27
C ALA A 65 -17.15 29.39 5.78
N ASN A 66 -17.36 29.24 7.09
CA ASN A 66 -18.36 29.96 7.86
C ASN A 66 -17.58 30.80 8.86
N ILE A 67 -16.90 31.81 8.34
CA ILE A 67 -16.49 32.97 9.12
C ILE A 67 -16.84 34.18 8.25
N THR A 68 -17.99 34.75 8.60
CA THR A 68 -18.38 36.18 8.59
C THR A 68 -18.05 37.00 7.35
#